data_AF-A0A954QWW5-F1
#
_entry.id   AF-A0A954QWW5-F1
#
_cell.length_a   1.000
_cell.length_b   1.000
_cell.length_c   1.000
_cell.angle_alpha   90.00
_cell.angle_beta   90.00
_cell.angle_gamma   90.00
#
_symmetry.space_group_name_H-M   'P 1'
#
loop_
_entity.id
_entity.type
_entity.pdbx_description
1 polymer ?
#
loop_
_entity_poly.entity_id
_entity_poly.type
_entity_poly.pdbx_seq_one_letter_code
_entity_poly.pdbx_strand_id
1 'polypeptide(L)'
;MRSTGLHILLAFVLVLCLIPLLPSAPSVAAADPLFPVRISATGRYLEDARGKPFLLHGDTAWYLMVELTREETVEYLENRHQKGFNSILVSLGETNLPDNPTQNKYGDAMFTRPEDFSTANEEFFAHVDWVIQKARENGILVVLNPCYTGA
;
A
#
# COMPACT_ATOMS: atom_id res chain seq x y z
N MET A 1 36.91 -15.68 -53.15
CA MET A 1 35.59 -15.34 -52.60
C MET A 1 35.65 -15.32 -51.07
N ARG A 2 35.53 -14.12 -50.49
CA ARG A 2 35.04 -13.77 -49.14
C ARG A 2 35.69 -14.42 -47.89
N SER A 3 36.87 -13.94 -47.51
CA SER A 3 37.45 -14.05 -46.15
C SER A 3 37.08 -12.85 -45.24
N THR A 4 36.58 -11.76 -45.82
CA THR A 4 36.23 -10.52 -45.11
C THR A 4 35.01 -10.65 -44.17
N GLY A 5 34.11 -11.61 -44.39
CA GLY A 5 32.93 -11.81 -43.55
C GLY A 5 33.24 -12.38 -42.16
N LEU A 6 34.28 -13.22 -42.05
CA LEU A 6 34.64 -13.86 -40.79
C LEU A 6 35.31 -12.87 -39.81
N HIS A 7 36.10 -11.93 -40.34
CA HIS A 7 36.72 -10.88 -39.53
C HIS A 7 35.71 -9.83 -39.03
N ILE A 8 34.70 -9.50 -39.84
CA ILE A 8 33.62 -8.58 -39.42
C ILE A 8 32.72 -9.26 -38.37
N LEU A 9 32.44 -10.56 -38.53
CA LEU A 9 31.66 -11.33 -37.56
C LEU A 9 32.42 -11.51 -36.23
N LEU A 10 33.72 -11.81 -36.26
CA LEU A 10 34.54 -11.90 -35.05
C LEU A 10 34.65 -10.55 -34.31
N ALA A 11 34.78 -9.44 -35.05
CA ALA A 11 34.82 -8.11 -34.46
C ALA A 11 33.49 -7.74 -33.76
N PHE A 12 32.35 -8.14 -34.33
CA PHE A 12 31.03 -7.92 -33.73
C PHE A 12 30.79 -8.80 -32.48
N VAL A 13 31.25 -10.06 -32.51
CA VAL A 13 31.13 -10.98 -31.36
C VAL A 13 32.04 -10.55 -30.19
N LEU A 14 33.22 -10.00 -30.48
CA LEU A 14 34.13 -9.47 -29.46
C LEU A 14 33.61 -8.18 -28.81
N VAL A 15 32.94 -7.30 -29.56
CA VAL A 15 32.34 -6.07 -29.00
C VAL A 15 31.13 -6.37 -28.11
N LEU A 16 30.35 -7.42 -28.39
CA LEU A 16 29.27 -7.88 -27.50
C LEU A 16 29.78 -8.52 -26.19
N CYS A 17 30.96 -9.15 -26.21
CA CYS A 17 31.60 -9.70 -25.00
C CYS A 17 32.35 -8.66 -24.15
N LEU A 18 32.50 -7.42 -24.65
CA LEU A 18 33.22 -6.33 -23.98
C LEU A 18 32.31 -5.25 -23.39
N ILE A 19 30.99 -5.41 -23.45
CA ILE A 19 30.10 -4.62 -22.60
C ILE A 19 30.34 -5.14 -21.18
N PRO A 20 30.99 -4.38 -20.28
CA PRO A 20 31.09 -4.82 -18.90
C PRO A 20 29.66 -5.00 -18.42
N LEU A 21 29.36 -6.21 -17.92
CA LEU A 21 28.13 -6.49 -17.20
C LEU A 21 28.14 -5.55 -16.00
N LEU A 22 27.57 -4.34 -16.17
CA LEU A 22 27.45 -3.38 -15.09
C LEU A 22 26.69 -4.15 -14.00
N PRO A 23 27.27 -4.34 -12.81
CA PRO A 23 26.54 -4.99 -11.74
C PRO A 23 25.26 -4.21 -11.56
N SER A 24 24.12 -4.90 -11.70
CA SER A 24 22.82 -4.33 -11.36
C SER A 24 23.00 -3.66 -10.01
N ALA A 25 22.73 -2.35 -9.93
CA ALA A 25 22.80 -1.66 -8.65
C ALA A 25 22.00 -2.50 -7.66
N PRO A 26 22.55 -2.83 -6.46
CA PRO A 26 21.82 -3.62 -5.51
C PRO A 26 20.48 -2.90 -5.29
N SER A 27 19.39 -3.61 -5.56
CA SER A 27 18.07 -3.15 -5.16
C SER A 27 18.13 -3.08 -3.64
N VAL A 28 18.44 -1.91 -3.11
CA VAL A 28 18.34 -1.66 -1.68
C VAL A 28 16.87 -1.85 -1.40
N ALA A 29 16.51 -2.97 -0.76
CA ALA A 29 15.18 -3.18 -0.22
C ALA A 29 14.83 -1.89 0.51
N ALA A 30 13.84 -1.17 0.00
CA ALA A 30 13.53 0.15 0.51
C ALA A 30 13.14 -0.04 1.98
N ALA A 31 13.96 0.48 2.90
CA ALA A 31 13.62 0.46 4.30
C ALA A 31 12.21 1.03 4.50
N ASP A 32 11.45 0.42 5.41
CA ASP A 32 10.05 0.76 5.65
C ASP A 32 9.89 2.27 5.85
N PRO A 33 8.83 2.86 5.27
CA PRO A 33 8.57 4.29 5.39
C PRO A 33 8.35 4.68 6.86
N LEU A 34 8.86 5.85 7.23
CA LEU A 34 8.57 6.42 8.54
C LEU A 34 7.40 7.41 8.43
N PHE A 35 6.33 7.15 9.17
CA PHE A 35 5.16 8.02 9.21
C PHE A 35 5.34 9.18 10.22
N PRO A 36 4.66 10.34 10.03
CA PRO A 36 3.74 10.64 8.95
C PRO A 36 4.44 10.97 7.63
N VAL A 37 3.73 10.74 6.52
CA VAL A 37 4.11 11.22 5.20
C VAL A 37 3.69 12.69 5.06
N ARG A 38 4.50 13.50 4.39
CA ARG A 38 4.29 14.94 4.19
C ARG A 38 4.55 15.36 2.75
N ILE A 39 4.03 16.52 2.35
CA ILE A 39 4.34 17.14 1.06
C ILE A 39 5.81 17.60 1.08
N SER A 40 6.56 17.34 0.01
CA SER A 40 7.95 17.79 -0.12
C SER A 40 8.05 19.31 -0.18
N ALA A 41 9.24 19.85 0.08
CA ALA A 41 9.47 21.30 0.02
C ALA A 41 9.15 21.91 -1.37
N THR A 42 9.24 21.10 -2.44
CA THR A 42 8.89 21.52 -3.81
C THR A 42 7.40 21.45 -4.13
N GLY A 43 6.59 20.83 -3.27
CA GLY A 43 5.17 20.61 -3.50
C GLY A 43 4.83 19.57 -4.57
N ARG A 44 5.81 18.82 -5.09
CA ARG A 44 5.62 17.93 -6.25
C ARG A 44 5.53 16.44 -5.93
N TYR A 45 5.92 16.03 -4.72
CA TYR A 45 5.94 14.63 -4.31
C TYR A 45 5.81 14.53 -2.79
N LEU A 46 5.68 13.31 -2.28
CA LEU A 46 5.59 13.04 -0.85
C LEU A 46 6.94 12.62 -0.28
N GLU A 47 7.18 12.92 0.98
CA GLU A 47 8.35 12.49 1.75
C GLU A 47 7.92 11.82 3.05
N ASP A 48 8.67 10.81 3.47
CA ASP A 48 8.51 10.22 4.80
C ASP A 48 9.02 11.19 5.89
N ALA A 49 8.83 10.85 7.16
CA ALA A 49 9.25 11.68 8.28
C ALA A 49 10.77 11.92 8.35
N ARG A 50 11.59 11.15 7.61
CA ARG A 50 13.04 11.35 7.47
C ARG A 50 13.42 12.19 6.25
N GLY A 51 12.46 12.62 5.44
CA GLY A 51 12.71 13.37 4.21
C GLY A 51 13.06 12.49 3.01
N LYS A 52 12.87 11.17 3.09
CA LYS A 52 13.06 10.28 1.95
C LYS A 52 11.85 10.39 1.01
N PRO A 53 12.03 10.49 -0.31
CA PRO A 53 10.91 10.45 -1.25
C PRO A 53 10.05 9.20 -1.05
N PHE A 54 8.74 9.41 -1.01
CA PHE A 54 7.71 8.39 -0.82
C PHE A 54 6.83 8.34 -2.06
N LEU A 55 7.01 7.30 -2.87
CA LEU A 55 6.11 7.00 -3.98
C LEU A 55 4.96 6.14 -3.45
N LEU A 56 3.72 6.58 -3.63
CA LEU A 56 2.54 5.78 -3.34
C LEU A 56 2.47 4.58 -4.30
N HIS A 57 2.63 3.39 -3.75
CA HIS A 57 2.35 2.13 -4.44
C HIS A 57 1.17 1.48 -3.72
N GLY A 58 -0.03 1.73 -4.27
CA GLY A 58 -1.30 1.50 -3.60
C GLY A 58 -2.02 0.24 -4.05
N ASP A 59 -2.64 -0.45 -3.10
CA ASP A 59 -3.75 -1.39 -3.33
C ASP A 59 -5.08 -0.79 -2.84
N THR A 60 -6.20 -1.41 -3.21
CA THR A 60 -7.55 -0.95 -2.82
C THR A 60 -8.27 -2.04 -2.03
N ALA A 61 -8.44 -1.82 -0.72
CA ALA A 61 -9.09 -2.74 0.21
C ALA A 61 -10.28 -2.06 0.89
N TRP A 62 -11.27 -1.70 0.08
CA TRP A 62 -12.42 -0.89 0.49
C TRP A 62 -13.01 -1.30 1.85
N TYR A 63 -13.17 -2.59 2.08
CA TYR A 63 -13.87 -3.10 3.26
C TYR A 63 -12.97 -3.79 4.28
N LEU A 64 -11.66 -3.51 4.26
CA LEU A 64 -10.67 -4.16 5.15
C LEU A 64 -11.08 -4.11 6.63
N MET A 65 -11.62 -2.97 7.08
CA MET A 65 -11.92 -2.70 8.48
C MET A 65 -13.28 -3.23 8.94
N VAL A 66 -14.10 -3.74 8.01
CA VAL A 66 -15.48 -4.18 8.29
C VAL A 66 -15.74 -5.63 7.91
N GLU A 67 -15.14 -6.14 6.83
CA GLU A 67 -15.40 -7.50 6.32
C GLU A 67 -14.40 -8.56 6.79
N LEU A 68 -13.20 -8.15 7.20
CA LEU A 68 -12.15 -9.06 7.64
C LEU A 68 -12.06 -9.17 9.17
N THR A 69 -11.72 -10.36 9.62
CA THR A 69 -11.19 -10.60 10.95
C THR A 69 -9.78 -10.03 11.10
N ARG A 70 -9.28 -9.96 12.35
CA ARG A 70 -7.90 -9.56 12.65
C ARG A 70 -6.89 -10.51 12.02
N GLU A 71 -7.15 -11.80 12.04
CA GLU A 71 -6.29 -12.83 11.44
C GLU A 71 -6.18 -12.63 9.92
N GLU A 72 -7.33 -12.46 9.25
CA GLU A 72 -7.38 -12.18 7.80
C GLU A 72 -6.73 -10.83 7.46
N THR A 73 -6.87 -9.82 8.34
CA THR A 73 -6.20 -8.52 8.17
C THR A 73 -4.67 -8.67 8.20
N VAL A 74 -4.13 -9.47 9.13
CA VAL A 74 -2.69 -9.74 9.20
C VAL A 74 -2.22 -10.43 7.92
N GLU A 75 -2.93 -11.47 7.48
CA GLU A 75 -2.60 -12.19 6.25
C GLU A 75 -2.60 -11.25 5.02
N TYR A 76 -3.63 -10.41 4.90
CA TYR A 76 -3.74 -9.44 3.81
C TYR A 76 -2.56 -8.46 3.82
N LEU A 77 -2.27 -7.82 4.96
CA LEU A 77 -1.22 -6.79 5.08
C LEU A 77 0.18 -7.36 4.82
N GLU A 78 0.49 -8.54 5.35
CA GLU A 78 1.77 -9.21 5.10
C GLU A 78 1.91 -9.55 3.61
N ASN A 79 0.83 -10.03 2.97
CA ASN A 79 0.85 -10.29 1.54
C ASN A 79 1.08 -9.02 0.71
N ARG A 80 0.51 -7.89 1.11
CA ARG A 80 0.72 -6.60 0.45
C ARG A 80 2.15 -6.12 0.62
N HIS A 81 2.70 -6.22 1.83
CA HIS A 81 4.08 -5.89 2.13
C HIS A 81 5.05 -6.70 1.26
N GLN A 82 4.89 -8.03 1.20
CA GLN A 82 5.71 -8.92 0.37
C GLN A 82 5.67 -8.59 -1.14
N LYS A 83 4.56 -8.01 -1.61
CA LYS A 83 4.39 -7.57 -3.00
C LYS A 83 4.88 -6.14 -3.25
N GLY A 84 5.39 -5.46 -2.22
CA GLY A 84 5.94 -4.11 -2.30
C GLY A 84 4.90 -2.99 -2.31
N PHE A 85 3.64 -3.28 -1.97
CA PHE A 85 2.65 -2.23 -1.71
C PHE A 85 3.00 -1.52 -0.41
N ASN A 86 2.90 -0.19 -0.41
CA ASN A 86 3.20 0.64 0.76
C ASN A 86 2.04 1.55 1.15
N SER A 87 0.89 1.39 0.49
CA SER A 87 -0.32 2.13 0.78
C SER A 87 -1.56 1.33 0.43
N ILE A 88 -2.65 1.56 1.16
CA ILE A 88 -3.96 0.97 0.89
C ILE A 88 -5.04 2.04 0.98
N LEU A 89 -5.99 2.01 0.04
CA LEU A 89 -7.22 2.78 0.10
C LEU A 89 -8.32 1.94 0.78
N VAL A 90 -8.92 2.47 1.83
CA VAL A 90 -9.96 1.81 2.62
C VAL A 90 -11.14 2.76 2.85
N SER A 91 -12.34 2.22 3.05
CA SER A 91 -13.54 2.96 3.44
C SER A 91 -14.06 2.44 4.79
N LEU A 92 -14.35 3.35 5.72
CA LEU A 92 -14.94 2.97 7.01
C LEU A 92 -16.44 2.73 6.93
N GLY A 93 -17.14 3.55 6.13
CA GLY A 93 -18.59 3.48 5.96
C GLY A 93 -18.96 3.57 4.50
N GLU A 94 -19.93 2.75 4.09
CA GLU A 94 -20.52 2.77 2.76
C GLU A 94 -22.04 2.59 2.88
N THR A 95 -22.80 3.52 2.32
CA THR A 95 -24.26 3.52 2.34
C THR A 95 -24.88 2.41 1.46
N ASN A 96 -24.05 1.70 0.67
CA ASN A 96 -24.48 0.77 -0.37
C ASN A 96 -24.13 -0.70 -0.07
N LEU A 97 -23.70 -1.04 1.15
CA LEU A 97 -23.45 -2.44 1.49
C LEU A 97 -24.78 -3.22 1.58
N PRO A 98 -24.95 -4.29 0.77
CA PRO A 98 -26.25 -4.94 0.58
C PRO A 98 -26.77 -5.72 1.81
N ASP A 99 -25.90 -6.15 2.74
CA ASP A 99 -26.26 -7.16 3.73
C ASP A 99 -26.18 -6.74 5.22
N ASN A 100 -25.69 -5.53 5.54
CA ASN A 100 -25.84 -4.80 6.82
C ASN A 100 -24.78 -3.68 6.86
N PRO A 101 -25.06 -2.46 6.38
CA PRO A 101 -24.05 -1.40 6.21
C PRO A 101 -23.48 -0.83 7.50
N THR A 102 -23.81 -1.40 8.67
CA THR A 102 -23.53 -0.76 9.96
C THR A 102 -22.58 -1.50 10.87
N GLN A 103 -22.32 -2.81 10.64
CA GLN A 103 -21.53 -3.64 11.55
C GLN A 103 -20.25 -4.19 10.92
N ASN A 104 -19.19 -4.30 11.73
CA ASN A 104 -17.99 -5.04 11.36
C ASN A 104 -18.22 -6.58 11.45
N LYS A 105 -17.20 -7.36 11.08
CA LYS A 105 -17.19 -8.83 11.13
C LYS A 105 -17.49 -9.43 12.52
N TYR A 106 -17.31 -8.62 13.57
CA TYR A 106 -17.56 -8.99 14.96
C TYR A 106 -18.98 -8.64 15.44
N GLY A 107 -19.79 -7.98 14.59
CA GLY A 107 -21.15 -7.55 14.91
C GLY A 107 -21.22 -6.17 15.57
N ASP A 108 -20.12 -5.44 15.68
CA ASP A 108 -20.10 -4.12 16.30
C ASP A 108 -20.55 -3.06 15.31
N ALA A 109 -21.59 -2.30 15.67
CA ALA A 109 -22.03 -1.19 14.84
C ALA A 109 -21.09 0.02 14.97
N MET A 110 -20.92 0.84 13.93
CA MET A 110 -20.09 2.06 13.99
C MET A 110 -20.61 3.07 15.04
N PHE A 111 -21.93 3.19 15.17
CA PHE A 111 -22.61 4.03 16.16
C PHE A 111 -23.57 3.20 17.00
N THR A 112 -23.64 3.48 18.29
CA THR A 112 -24.56 2.77 19.22
C THR A 112 -26.02 3.19 19.01
N ARG A 113 -26.26 4.38 18.44
CA ARG A 113 -27.56 4.79 17.91
C ARG A 113 -27.44 5.00 16.40
N PRO A 114 -28.33 4.40 15.57
CA PRO A 114 -28.34 4.64 14.13
C PRO A 114 -28.40 6.13 13.80
N GLU A 115 -27.59 6.57 12.83
CA GLU A 115 -27.54 7.94 12.29
C GLU A 115 -27.09 9.04 13.28
N ASP A 116 -26.77 8.69 14.53
CA ASP A 116 -26.28 9.64 15.53
C ASP A 116 -24.76 9.56 15.68
N PHE A 117 -24.08 10.40 14.89
CA PHE A 117 -22.61 10.51 14.88
C PHE A 117 -22.00 10.92 16.24
N SER A 118 -22.80 11.37 17.21
CA SER A 118 -22.32 11.66 18.57
C SER A 118 -22.16 10.40 19.44
N THR A 119 -22.54 9.23 18.92
CA THR A 119 -22.61 7.97 19.67
C THR A 119 -21.68 6.90 19.12
N ALA A 120 -20.44 7.28 18.83
CA ALA A 120 -19.38 6.36 18.39
C ALA A 120 -19.30 5.13 19.30
N ASN A 121 -19.23 3.95 18.70
CA ASN A 121 -19.05 2.69 19.42
C ASN A 121 -17.55 2.40 19.60
N GLU A 122 -17.09 2.40 20.85
CA GLU A 122 -15.68 2.22 21.18
C GLU A 122 -15.12 0.87 20.68
N GLU A 123 -15.89 -0.23 20.72
CA GLU A 123 -15.42 -1.54 20.26
C GLU A 123 -15.14 -1.55 18.74
N PHE A 124 -16.02 -0.89 17.97
CA PHE A 124 -15.83 -0.73 16.52
C PHE A 124 -14.57 0.10 16.22
N PHE A 125 -14.41 1.26 16.86
CA PHE A 125 -13.27 2.15 16.60
C PHE A 125 -11.96 1.58 17.16
N ALA A 126 -11.99 0.81 18.25
CA ALA A 126 -10.82 0.08 18.74
C ALA A 126 -10.34 -0.97 17.71
N HIS A 127 -11.24 -1.60 16.96
CA HIS A 127 -10.86 -2.45 15.84
C HIS A 127 -10.22 -1.64 14.69
N VAL A 128 -10.80 -0.50 14.32
CA VAL A 128 -10.23 0.41 13.30
C VAL A 128 -8.82 0.86 13.67
N ASP A 129 -8.61 1.31 14.91
CA ASP A 129 -7.31 1.71 15.44
C ASP A 129 -6.31 0.57 15.37
N TRP A 130 -6.73 -0.64 15.72
CA TRP A 130 -5.90 -1.84 15.61
C TRP A 130 -5.49 -2.13 14.16
N VAL A 131 -6.39 -1.99 13.18
CA VAL A 131 -6.07 -2.19 11.75
C VAL A 131 -5.06 -1.15 11.27
N ILE A 132 -5.24 0.13 11.63
CA ILE A 132 -4.30 1.21 11.28
C ILE A 132 -2.92 0.93 11.90
N GLN A 133 -2.89 0.51 13.16
CA GLN A 133 -1.67 0.15 13.86
C GLN A 133 -0.94 -1.02 13.19
N LYS A 134 -1.68 -2.03 12.71
CA LYS A 134 -1.12 -3.17 11.98
C LYS A 134 -0.61 -2.81 10.59
N ALA A 135 -1.31 -1.94 9.87
CA ALA A 135 -0.83 -1.41 8.59
C ALA A 135 0.49 -0.65 8.78
N ARG A 136 0.59 0.18 9.84
CA ARG A 136 1.83 0.88 10.20
C ARG A 136 2.99 -0.08 10.46
N GLU A 137 2.74 -1.16 11.19
CA GLU A 137 3.75 -2.21 11.47
C GLU A 137 4.26 -2.90 10.19
N ASN A 138 3.44 -2.93 9.14
CA ASN A 138 3.80 -3.48 7.82
C ASN A 138 4.35 -2.41 6.85
N GLY A 139 4.62 -1.19 7.32
CA GLY A 139 5.10 -0.10 6.46
C GLY A 139 4.05 0.40 5.45
N ILE A 140 2.76 0.20 5.72
CA ILE A 140 1.64 0.53 4.83
C ILE A 140 0.93 1.78 5.33
N LEU A 141 0.85 2.80 4.46
CA LEU A 141 0.03 3.99 4.66
C LEU A 141 -1.46 3.66 4.45
N VAL A 142 -2.30 3.98 5.42
CA VAL A 142 -3.76 3.91 5.24
C VAL A 142 -4.27 5.23 4.68
N VAL A 143 -4.79 5.20 3.45
CA VAL A 143 -5.59 6.29 2.87
C VAL A 143 -7.04 6.02 3.25
N LEU A 144 -7.49 6.70 4.30
CA LEU A 144 -8.77 6.43 4.95
C LEU A 144 -9.87 7.32 4.38
N ASN A 145 -10.85 6.70 3.72
CA ASN A 145 -12.12 7.36 3.42
C ASN A 145 -13.09 7.16 4.61
N PRO A 146 -13.47 8.22 5.35
CA PRO A 146 -14.30 8.06 6.54
C PRO A 146 -15.74 7.65 6.23
N CYS A 147 -16.27 8.07 5.08
CA CYS A 147 -17.61 7.71 4.63
C CYS A 147 -17.72 7.95 3.12
N TYR A 148 -18.06 6.92 2.34
CA TYR A 148 -18.31 7.06 0.92
C TYR A 148 -19.75 7.50 0.66
N THR A 149 -19.93 8.66 0.01
CA THR A 149 -21.26 9.23 -0.26
C THR A 149 -21.72 9.07 -1.71
N GLY A 150 -20.99 8.35 -2.55
CA GLY A 150 -21.34 8.13 -3.97
C GLY A 150 -21.36 9.41 -4.80
N ALA A 151 -20.20 9.77 -5.36
CA ALA A 151 -20.09 10.81 -6.39
C ALA A 151 -19.62 10.18 -7.71
#